data_AF-A0A9P7NQA0-F1
#
_entry.id   AF-A0A9P7NQA0-F1
#
_cell.length_a   1.000
_cell.length_b   1.000
_cell.length_c   1.000
_cell.angle_alpha   90.00
_cell.angle_beta   90.00
_cell.angle_gamma   90.00
#
_symmetry.space_group_name_H-M   'P 1'
#
loop_
_entity.id
_entity.type
_entity.pdbx_description
1 polymer ?
#
loop_
_entity_poly.entity_id
_entity_poly.type
_entity_poly.pdbx_seq_one_letter_code
_entity_poly.pdbx_strand_id
1 'polypeptide(L)'
;MASPIALRPPTGCLSRIGSQIASSALPRTPLRASFSTTAQLCKRITKKERNKKRGVSSLYGSGLRTPLSMSDIPLPKPRGDFKPEIPLDETHGLWGFFPEPGKLLWTPDETSQHGRAWKVEELRKKSWEDLHSLWWVCCKQRNLLATSKTELFRAQLGFGESEFEKRDKEVQATMKAIKHTLTERYYTWKDAVEVAKSDPEIDLNAEDGKVYKPVVYEE
;
A
#
# COMPACT_ATOMS: atom_id res chain seq x y z
N MET A 1 46.79 17.28 -38.11
CA MET A 1 47.20 18.22 -37.04
C MET A 1 46.98 17.55 -35.70
N ALA A 2 48.03 16.96 -35.12
CA ALA A 2 48.24 16.67 -33.68
C ALA A 2 49.36 15.61 -33.56
N SER A 3 50.44 16.00 -32.91
CA SER A 3 51.75 15.31 -32.83
C SER A 3 51.76 14.10 -31.87
N PRO A 4 52.73 13.17 -31.99
CA PRO A 4 52.93 12.08 -31.05
C PRO A 4 53.68 12.55 -29.79
N ILE A 5 53.16 12.22 -28.60
CA ILE A 5 53.76 12.54 -27.30
C ILE A 5 54.75 11.44 -26.87
N ALA A 6 55.94 11.91 -26.50
CA ALA A 6 57.13 11.14 -26.16
C ALA A 6 57.04 10.38 -24.83
N LEU A 7 57.65 9.19 -24.82
CA LEU A 7 57.95 8.38 -23.63
C LEU A 7 59.06 9.07 -22.79
N ARG A 8 58.82 9.26 -21.49
CA ARG A 8 59.85 9.66 -20.50
C ARG A 8 60.24 8.45 -19.63
N PRO A 9 61.55 8.20 -19.41
CA PRO A 9 62.01 7.14 -18.51
C PRO A 9 61.98 7.58 -17.04
N PRO A 10 61.84 6.66 -16.07
CA PRO A 10 61.91 6.99 -14.65
C PRO A 10 63.36 7.19 -14.19
N THR A 11 63.57 8.30 -13.49
CA THR A 11 64.81 8.68 -12.81
C THR A 11 65.14 7.71 -11.67
N GLY A 12 66.34 7.12 -11.73
CA GLY A 12 66.91 6.29 -10.66
C GLY A 12 67.27 7.11 -9.42
N CYS A 13 67.09 6.50 -8.25
CA CYS A 13 67.56 7.00 -6.96
C CYS A 13 68.86 6.29 -6.58
N LEU A 14 69.93 7.07 -6.42
CA LEU A 14 71.24 6.63 -5.95
C LEU A 14 71.28 6.66 -4.41
N SER A 15 71.74 5.58 -3.78
CA SER A 15 72.26 5.66 -2.40
C SER A 15 73.49 4.79 -2.20
N ARG A 16 74.61 5.51 -2.11
CA ARG A 16 75.94 5.30 -1.51
C ARG A 16 76.33 3.93 -0.95
N ILE A 17 77.54 3.56 -1.38
CA ILE A 17 78.50 2.66 -0.76
C ILE A 17 79.05 3.30 0.53
N GLY A 18 79.20 2.49 1.59
CA GLY A 18 79.91 2.79 2.83
C GLY A 18 80.55 1.51 3.38
N SER A 19 81.78 1.64 3.89
CA SER A 19 82.85 0.64 3.96
C SER A 19 82.83 -0.34 5.14
N GLN A 20 83.66 -1.38 4.99
CA GLN A 20 83.88 -2.57 5.82
C GLN A 20 84.35 -2.30 7.25
N ILE A 21 83.92 -3.15 8.20
CA ILE A 21 84.70 -3.56 9.38
C ILE A 21 84.45 -5.06 9.63
N ALA A 22 85.53 -5.85 9.72
CA ALA A 22 85.53 -7.27 10.06
C ALA A 22 85.53 -7.50 11.58
N SER A 23 84.98 -8.63 12.05
CA SER A 23 85.59 -9.54 13.04
C SER A 23 84.65 -10.69 13.47
N SER A 24 85.13 -11.92 13.23
CA SER A 24 84.97 -13.22 13.92
C SER A 24 83.80 -13.51 14.90
N ALA A 25 83.09 -14.64 14.69
CA ALA A 25 82.98 -15.75 15.66
C ALA A 25 82.09 -16.95 15.18
N LEU A 26 82.74 -18.13 15.10
CA LEU A 26 82.29 -19.53 15.28
C LEU A 26 81.13 -20.17 14.46
N PRO A 27 81.31 -21.39 13.92
CA PRO A 27 80.26 -22.12 13.21
C PRO A 27 79.38 -22.93 14.19
N ARG A 28 78.07 -22.72 14.14
CA ARG A 28 77.09 -23.64 14.75
C ARG A 28 76.31 -24.33 13.64
N THR A 29 76.67 -25.58 13.36
CA THR A 29 75.84 -26.50 12.58
C THR A 29 74.75 -27.10 13.48
N PRO A 30 73.45 -26.92 13.18
CA PRO A 30 72.45 -27.85 13.67
C PRO A 30 72.29 -29.03 12.70
N LEU A 31 72.49 -30.24 13.23
CA LEU A 31 72.14 -31.52 12.62
C LEU A 31 70.64 -31.52 12.25
N ARG A 32 70.32 -31.70 10.97
CA ARG A 32 68.95 -32.03 10.52
C ARG A 32 68.75 -33.54 10.63
N ALA A 33 67.77 -33.97 11.44
CA ALA A 33 67.21 -35.33 11.36
C ALA A 33 66.08 -35.34 10.32
N SER A 34 66.07 -36.39 9.49
CA SER A 34 65.47 -36.42 8.16
C SER A 34 64.17 -37.22 8.08
N PHE A 35 63.19 -37.03 8.95
CA PHE A 35 61.97 -37.87 8.87
C PHE A 35 60.70 -37.09 9.20
N SER A 36 60.27 -36.25 8.25
CA SER A 36 58.87 -35.87 8.10
C SER A 36 58.49 -36.05 6.64
N THR A 37 57.69 -37.07 6.35
CA THR A 37 57.26 -37.46 5.00
C THR A 37 55.95 -36.82 4.57
N THR A 38 55.47 -35.81 5.29
CA THR A 38 54.39 -34.94 4.79
C THR A 38 55.04 -33.71 4.15
N ALA A 39 54.79 -33.49 2.87
CA ALA A 39 55.19 -32.24 2.23
C ALA A 39 54.50 -31.11 2.98
N GLN A 40 55.24 -30.28 3.71
CA GLN A 40 54.68 -29.04 4.23
C GLN A 40 54.22 -28.24 3.01
N LEU A 41 52.91 -28.14 2.83
CA LEU A 41 52.32 -27.14 1.96
C LEU A 41 52.67 -25.80 2.60
N CYS A 42 53.87 -25.31 2.30
CA CYS A 42 54.32 -23.97 2.55
C CYS A 42 53.49 -23.05 1.65
N LYS A 43 52.20 -22.93 1.95
CA LYS A 43 51.38 -21.83 1.46
C LYS A 43 51.88 -20.63 2.25
N ARG A 44 53.02 -20.08 1.78
CA ARG A 44 53.51 -18.77 2.21
C ARG A 44 52.29 -17.87 2.22
N ILE A 45 51.98 -17.26 3.37
CA ILE A 45 50.87 -16.32 3.49
C ILE A 45 51.19 -15.18 2.52
N THR A 46 50.68 -15.30 1.29
CA THR A 46 50.77 -14.24 0.31
C THR A 46 49.88 -13.11 0.83
N LYS A 47 50.29 -11.86 0.58
CA LYS A 47 49.59 -10.64 1.01
C LYS A 47 48.15 -10.66 0.47
N LYS A 48 47.23 -11.24 1.24
CA LYS A 48 45.80 -11.27 0.92
C LYS A 48 45.23 -9.90 1.25
N GLU A 49 44.53 -9.29 0.29
CA GLU A 49 43.82 -8.05 0.57
C GLU A 49 42.81 -8.24 1.72
N ARG A 50 42.84 -7.31 2.68
CA ARG A 50 41.86 -7.26 3.77
C ARG A 50 40.51 -6.70 3.31
N ASN A 51 40.51 -5.76 2.36
CA ASN A 51 39.29 -5.15 1.83
C ASN A 51 38.79 -5.88 0.58
N LYS A 52 37.82 -6.78 0.77
CA LYS A 52 37.24 -7.60 -0.30
C LYS A 52 36.42 -6.80 -1.31
N LYS A 53 35.86 -5.64 -0.92
CA LYS A 53 34.99 -4.79 -1.77
C LYS A 53 35.74 -3.58 -2.34
N ARG A 54 37.07 -3.57 -2.27
CA ARG A 54 37.89 -2.46 -2.77
C ARG A 54 37.58 -2.21 -4.24
N GLY A 55 37.18 -0.99 -4.59
CA GLY A 55 36.90 -0.61 -5.97
C GLY A 55 35.69 -1.30 -6.59
N VAL A 56 34.77 -1.85 -5.78
CA VAL A 56 33.53 -2.49 -6.27
C VAL A 56 32.33 -1.63 -5.88
N SER A 57 31.58 -1.15 -6.86
CA SER A 57 30.37 -0.35 -6.70
C SER A 57 29.33 -0.69 -7.76
N SER A 58 28.07 -0.86 -7.35
CA SER A 58 26.95 -1.15 -8.25
C SER A 58 26.49 0.11 -8.99
N LEU A 59 26.46 1.26 -8.31
CA LEU A 59 26.03 2.55 -8.89
C LEU A 59 26.90 2.99 -10.06
N TYR A 60 28.23 2.83 -9.96
CA TYR A 60 29.16 3.22 -11.01
C TYR A 60 29.47 2.09 -12.00
N GLY A 61 28.82 0.92 -11.86
CA GLY A 61 29.01 -0.20 -12.78
C GLY A 61 30.46 -0.70 -12.85
N SER A 62 31.23 -0.60 -11.76
CA SER A 62 32.68 -0.93 -11.76
C SER A 62 32.97 -2.42 -12.00
N GLY A 63 31.93 -3.27 -11.97
CA GLY A 63 32.04 -4.71 -12.17
C GLY A 63 32.66 -5.43 -10.97
N LEU A 64 32.80 -6.75 -11.14
CA LEU A 64 33.45 -7.62 -10.16
C LEU A 64 34.97 -7.47 -10.29
N ARG A 65 35.66 -7.37 -9.14
CA ARG A 65 37.12 -7.21 -9.12
C ARG A 65 37.88 -8.48 -9.51
N THR A 66 37.31 -9.64 -9.21
CA THR A 66 37.90 -10.94 -9.52
C THR A 66 36.96 -11.71 -10.45
N PRO A 67 37.48 -12.40 -11.48
CA PRO A 67 36.65 -13.27 -12.31
C PRO A 67 36.05 -14.38 -11.43
N LEU A 68 34.75 -14.63 -11.62
CA LEU A 68 34.03 -15.73 -10.98
C LEU A 68 33.82 -16.83 -12.03
N SER A 69 33.42 -18.03 -11.60
CA SER A 69 33.15 -19.14 -12.53
C SER A 69 32.12 -18.82 -13.62
N MET A 70 31.26 -17.83 -13.41
CA MET A 70 30.21 -17.39 -14.33
C MET A 70 30.46 -15.99 -14.92
N SER A 71 31.69 -15.43 -14.79
CA SER A 71 32.00 -14.10 -15.35
C SER A 71 31.93 -14.05 -16.86
N ASP A 72 32.15 -15.19 -17.51
CA ASP A 72 32.30 -15.31 -18.95
C ASP A 72 30.98 -15.63 -19.66
N ILE A 73 29.91 -15.85 -18.88
CA ILE A 73 28.58 -16.18 -19.38
C ILE A 73 27.79 -14.87 -19.50
N PRO A 74 27.18 -14.59 -20.67
CA PRO A 74 26.37 -13.39 -20.84
C PRO A 74 25.19 -13.41 -19.86
N LEU A 75 24.93 -12.28 -19.20
CA LEU A 75 23.82 -12.17 -18.24
C LEU A 75 22.49 -12.49 -18.93
N PRO A 76 21.63 -13.33 -18.33
CA PRO A 76 20.32 -13.60 -18.87
C PRO A 76 19.49 -12.32 -18.86
N LYS A 77 18.94 -11.94 -20.01
CA LYS A 77 18.02 -10.81 -20.10
C LYS A 77 16.64 -11.26 -19.59
N PRO A 78 16.04 -10.57 -18.61
CA PRO A 78 14.68 -10.89 -18.20
C PRO A 78 13.74 -10.74 -19.39
N ARG A 79 12.70 -11.57 -19.47
CA ARG A 79 11.62 -11.38 -20.44
C ARG A 79 10.87 -10.10 -20.03
N GLY A 80 11.16 -8.98 -20.69
CA GLY A 80 10.61 -7.67 -20.34
C GLY A 80 9.09 -7.61 -20.43
N ASP A 81 8.49 -8.39 -21.33
CA ASP A 81 7.06 -8.29 -21.66
C ASP A 81 6.22 -9.40 -21.02
N PHE A 82 6.81 -10.26 -20.18
CA PHE A 82 6.07 -11.33 -19.54
C PHE A 82 5.22 -10.77 -18.40
N LYS A 83 3.97 -10.44 -18.70
CA LYS A 83 2.93 -10.18 -17.69
C LYS A 83 2.06 -11.43 -17.54
N PRO A 84 2.06 -12.09 -16.37
CA PRO A 84 1.17 -13.22 -16.16
C PRO A 84 -0.28 -12.74 -16.21
N GLU A 85 -1.13 -13.43 -16.97
CA GLU A 85 -2.57 -13.24 -16.91
C GLU A 85 -3.08 -13.89 -15.61
N ILE A 86 -3.43 -13.06 -14.64
CA ILE A 86 -3.99 -13.52 -13.37
C ILE A 86 -5.50 -13.64 -13.57
N PRO A 87 -6.12 -14.81 -13.30
CA PRO A 87 -7.57 -14.95 -13.40
C PRO A 87 -8.22 -14.00 -12.39
N LEU A 88 -9.04 -13.07 -12.89
CA LEU A 88 -9.75 -12.09 -12.08
C LEU A 88 -11.19 -12.55 -11.91
N ASP A 89 -11.66 -12.56 -10.66
CA ASP A 89 -13.07 -12.85 -10.36
C ASP A 89 -13.93 -11.61 -10.64
N GLU A 90 -14.95 -11.77 -11.48
CA GLU A 90 -15.91 -10.73 -11.82
C GLU A 90 -16.82 -10.38 -10.62
N THR A 91 -17.03 -11.32 -9.69
CA THR A 91 -17.89 -11.15 -8.52
C THR A 91 -17.16 -10.66 -7.27
N HIS A 92 -15.93 -10.16 -7.45
CA HIS A 92 -15.11 -9.70 -6.33
C HIS A 92 -15.72 -8.49 -5.60
N GLY A 93 -15.71 -8.51 -4.27
CA GLY A 93 -16.33 -7.45 -3.45
C GLY A 93 -15.71 -6.05 -3.64
N LEU A 94 -14.45 -5.94 -4.09
CA LEU A 94 -13.83 -4.65 -4.40
C LEU A 94 -14.47 -3.94 -5.60
N TRP A 95 -15.19 -4.66 -6.46
CA TRP A 95 -15.90 -4.03 -7.57
C TRP A 95 -16.99 -3.06 -7.09
N GLY A 96 -17.47 -3.18 -5.85
CA GLY A 96 -18.40 -2.22 -5.26
C GLY A 96 -17.85 -0.80 -5.06
N PHE A 97 -16.53 -0.58 -5.22
CA PHE A 97 -15.93 0.76 -5.19
C PHE A 97 -15.86 1.43 -6.57
N PHE A 98 -16.18 0.68 -7.63
CA PHE A 98 -16.11 1.14 -9.00
C PHE A 98 -17.52 1.12 -9.63
N PRO A 99 -17.76 1.93 -10.67
CA PRO A 99 -18.96 1.87 -11.50
C PRO A 99 -19.34 0.47 -11.98
N GLU A 100 -18.41 -0.18 -12.68
CA GLU A 100 -18.59 -1.45 -13.40
C GLU A 100 -17.23 -2.14 -13.49
N PRO A 101 -17.17 -3.48 -13.60
CA PRO A 101 -15.92 -4.19 -13.80
C PRO A 101 -15.24 -3.72 -15.09
N GLY A 102 -14.02 -3.20 -14.97
CA GLY A 102 -13.25 -2.64 -16.09
C GLY A 102 -13.53 -1.16 -16.40
N LYS A 103 -14.50 -0.52 -15.73
CA LYS A 103 -14.75 0.93 -15.85
C LYS A 103 -14.21 1.66 -14.63
N LEU A 104 -13.15 2.45 -14.83
CA LEU A 104 -12.49 3.18 -13.74
C LEU A 104 -13.37 4.28 -13.16
N LEU A 105 -14.00 5.09 -14.03
CA LEU A 105 -14.75 6.29 -13.67
C LEU A 105 -16.03 6.41 -14.51
N TRP A 106 -17.05 7.05 -13.95
CA TRP A 106 -18.20 7.53 -14.72
C TRP A 106 -17.81 8.74 -15.57
N THR A 107 -18.47 8.90 -16.71
CA THR A 107 -18.38 10.16 -17.45
C THR A 107 -19.08 11.29 -16.68
N PRO A 108 -18.73 12.57 -16.90
CA PRO A 108 -19.42 13.69 -16.27
C PRO A 108 -20.93 13.67 -16.53
N ASP A 109 -21.34 13.31 -17.75
CA ASP A 109 -22.74 13.19 -18.15
C ASP A 109 -23.47 12.10 -17.34
N GLU A 110 -22.88 10.90 -17.21
CA GLU A 110 -23.42 9.81 -16.38
C GLU A 110 -23.50 10.20 -14.90
N THR A 111 -22.50 10.93 -14.41
CA THR A 111 -22.46 11.36 -13.01
C THR A 111 -23.58 12.37 -12.70
N SER A 112 -23.80 13.29 -13.65
CA SER A 112 -24.85 14.30 -13.59
C SER A 112 -26.26 13.69 -13.66
N GLN A 113 -26.41 12.52 -14.27
CA GLN A 113 -27.66 11.76 -14.27
C GLN A 113 -27.93 11.12 -12.89
N HIS A 114 -28.46 11.95 -11.97
CA HIS A 114 -29.09 11.51 -10.72
C HIS A 114 -30.42 12.20 -10.50
N GLY A 115 -31.28 11.55 -9.72
CA GLY A 115 -32.50 12.17 -9.20
C GLY A 115 -32.22 13.07 -7.99
N ARG A 116 -33.31 13.55 -7.37
CA ARG A 116 -33.26 14.35 -6.15
C ARG A 116 -33.06 13.51 -4.88
N ALA A 117 -32.58 14.13 -3.82
CA ALA A 117 -32.59 13.54 -2.47
C ALA A 117 -34.01 13.27 -1.93
N TRP A 118 -34.16 12.20 -1.15
CA TRP A 118 -35.35 11.87 -0.36
C TRP A 118 -35.77 12.99 0.60
N LYS A 119 -37.08 13.30 0.64
CA LYS A 119 -37.66 14.20 1.65
C LYS A 119 -37.95 13.45 2.94
N VAL A 120 -37.90 14.16 4.05
CA VAL A 120 -38.28 13.65 5.39
C VAL A 120 -39.69 13.05 5.36
N GLU A 121 -40.66 13.74 4.76
CA GLU A 121 -42.06 13.30 4.66
C GLU A 121 -42.22 11.93 3.98
N GLU A 122 -41.40 11.64 2.97
CA GLU A 122 -41.42 10.37 2.25
C GLU A 122 -40.82 9.25 3.11
N LEU A 123 -39.74 9.56 3.82
CA LEU A 123 -39.04 8.63 4.70
C LEU A 123 -39.85 8.28 5.96
N ARG A 124 -40.74 9.17 6.42
CA ARG A 124 -41.67 8.89 7.54
C ARG A 124 -42.59 7.70 7.27
N LYS A 125 -42.86 7.35 6.01
CA LYS A 125 -43.71 6.21 5.62
C LYS A 125 -42.96 4.87 5.57
N LYS A 126 -41.64 4.85 5.79
CA LYS A 126 -40.77 3.67 5.63
C LYS A 126 -40.48 2.95 6.95
N SER A 127 -40.27 1.63 6.89
CA SER A 127 -39.90 0.84 8.08
C SER A 127 -38.49 1.16 8.57
N TRP A 128 -38.10 0.68 9.75
CA TRP A 128 -36.72 0.83 10.24
C TRP A 128 -35.72 0.07 9.36
N GLU A 129 -36.05 -1.16 8.95
CA GLU A 129 -35.21 -2.01 8.07
C GLU A 129 -34.96 -1.35 6.70
N ASP A 130 -35.99 -0.72 6.12
CA ASP A 130 -35.87 0.01 4.85
C ASP A 130 -34.93 1.22 5.00
N LEU A 131 -35.05 1.96 6.11
CA LEU A 131 -34.18 3.12 6.37
C LEU A 131 -32.74 2.68 6.64
N HIS A 132 -32.52 1.55 7.31
CA HIS A 132 -31.20 1.01 7.59
C HIS A 132 -30.52 0.48 6.33
N SER A 133 -31.23 -0.27 5.50
CA SER A 133 -30.72 -0.71 4.20
C SER A 133 -30.42 0.47 3.28
N LEU A 134 -31.31 1.47 3.20
CA LEU A 134 -31.10 2.70 2.44
C LEU A 134 -29.87 3.48 2.92
N TRP A 135 -29.65 3.55 4.23
CA TRP A 135 -28.45 4.18 4.81
C TRP A 135 -27.17 3.53 4.28
N TRP A 136 -27.11 2.20 4.26
CA TRP A 136 -25.95 1.48 3.75
C TRP A 136 -25.76 1.63 2.24
N VAL A 137 -26.83 1.72 1.46
CA VAL A 137 -26.77 2.08 0.04
C VAL A 137 -26.13 3.46 -0.13
N CYS A 138 -26.53 4.43 0.69
CA CYS A 138 -25.93 5.77 0.68
C CYS A 138 -24.44 5.72 1.05
N CYS A 139 -24.05 4.96 2.08
CA CYS A 139 -22.64 4.78 2.46
C CYS A 139 -21.81 4.19 1.33
N LYS A 140 -22.29 3.13 0.66
CA LYS A 140 -21.61 2.53 -0.50
C LYS A 140 -21.44 3.54 -1.63
N GLN A 141 -22.49 4.29 -1.93
CA GLN A 141 -22.45 5.33 -2.95
C GLN A 141 -21.41 6.41 -2.63
N ARG A 142 -21.34 6.88 -1.37
CA ARG A 142 -20.34 7.87 -0.96
C ARG A 142 -18.92 7.34 -1.04
N ASN A 143 -18.69 6.07 -0.70
CA ASN A 143 -17.39 5.43 -0.84
C ASN A 143 -16.97 5.35 -2.31
N LEU A 144 -17.88 4.96 -3.21
CA LEU A 144 -17.63 4.94 -4.65
C LEU A 144 -17.30 6.34 -5.19
N LEU A 145 -18.06 7.37 -4.78
CA LEU A 145 -17.81 8.76 -5.19
C LEU A 145 -16.46 9.27 -4.67
N ALA A 146 -16.08 8.92 -3.44
CA ALA A 146 -14.80 9.29 -2.85
C ALA A 146 -13.62 8.64 -3.58
N THR A 147 -13.73 7.34 -3.91
CA THR A 147 -12.76 6.63 -4.75
C THR A 147 -12.63 7.31 -6.10
N SER A 148 -13.75 7.59 -6.76
CA SER A 148 -13.78 8.22 -8.09
C SER A 148 -13.15 9.61 -8.08
N LYS A 149 -13.46 10.44 -7.07
CA LYS A 149 -12.86 11.77 -6.90
C LYS A 149 -11.35 11.69 -6.69
N THR A 150 -10.88 10.74 -5.86
CA THR A 150 -9.45 10.54 -5.60
C THR A 150 -8.71 10.09 -6.87
N GLU A 151 -9.30 9.17 -7.63
CA GLU A 151 -8.74 8.68 -8.89
C GLU A 151 -8.71 9.77 -9.97
N LEU A 152 -9.73 10.62 -10.05
CA LEU A 152 -9.74 11.78 -10.96
C LEU A 152 -8.54 12.70 -10.69
N PHE A 153 -8.27 13.03 -9.43
CA PHE A 153 -7.10 13.84 -9.08
C PHE A 153 -5.77 13.16 -9.36
N ARG A 154 -5.69 11.86 -9.04
CA ARG A 154 -4.48 11.06 -9.26
C ARG A 154 -4.15 10.96 -10.75
N ALA A 155 -5.16 10.75 -11.58
CA ALA A 155 -5.04 10.63 -13.04
C ALA A 155 -5.00 11.98 -13.78
N GLN A 156 -5.23 13.10 -13.08
CA GLN A 156 -5.24 14.46 -13.65
C GLN A 156 -6.23 14.62 -14.83
N LEU A 157 -7.40 13.98 -14.74
CA LEU A 157 -8.42 13.96 -15.81
C LEU A 157 -9.22 15.28 -15.91
N GLY A 158 -9.04 16.20 -14.96
CA GLY A 158 -9.58 17.56 -15.00
C GLY A 158 -11.05 17.66 -14.62
N PHE A 159 -11.96 17.34 -15.54
CA PHE A 159 -13.40 17.57 -15.38
C PHE A 159 -14.08 16.45 -14.57
N GLY A 160 -15.22 16.76 -13.93
CA GLY A 160 -16.04 15.80 -13.19
C GLY A 160 -16.11 16.02 -11.67
N GLU A 161 -15.22 16.86 -11.11
CA GLU A 161 -15.21 17.13 -9.67
C GLU A 161 -16.54 17.72 -9.17
N SER A 162 -17.08 18.70 -9.90
CA SER A 162 -18.28 19.41 -9.49
C SER A 162 -19.53 18.51 -9.50
N GLU A 163 -19.56 17.56 -10.44
CA GLU A 163 -20.60 16.59 -10.66
C GLU A 163 -20.61 15.56 -9.53
N PHE A 164 -19.43 15.06 -9.14
CA PHE A 164 -19.29 14.18 -7.98
C PHE A 164 -19.71 14.89 -6.69
N GLU A 165 -19.33 16.15 -6.50
CA GLU A 165 -19.72 16.92 -5.31
C GLU A 165 -21.23 17.19 -5.22
N LYS A 166 -21.86 17.54 -6.35
CA LYS A 166 -23.32 17.73 -6.39
C LYS A 166 -24.04 16.43 -6.01
N ARG A 167 -23.62 15.31 -6.58
CA ARG A 167 -24.20 14.00 -6.27
C ARG A 167 -23.96 13.60 -4.81
N ASP A 168 -22.77 13.83 -4.26
CA ASP A 168 -22.47 13.55 -2.84
C ASP A 168 -23.32 14.44 -1.92
N LYS A 169 -23.57 15.72 -2.28
CA LYS A 169 -24.48 16.59 -1.52
C LYS A 169 -25.90 16.05 -1.46
N GLU A 170 -26.43 15.54 -2.57
CA GLU A 170 -27.75 14.91 -2.60
C GLU A 170 -27.78 13.66 -1.69
N VAL A 171 -26.77 12.79 -1.77
CA VAL A 171 -26.68 11.60 -0.91
C VAL A 171 -26.52 12.00 0.58
N GLN A 172 -25.77 13.04 0.89
CA GLN A 172 -25.66 13.54 2.25
C GLN A 172 -27.00 14.11 2.76
N ALA A 173 -27.78 14.76 1.89
CA ALA A 173 -29.10 15.27 2.24
C ALA A 173 -30.07 14.13 2.58
N THR A 174 -30.03 13.01 1.84
CA THR A 174 -30.83 11.82 2.19
C THR A 174 -30.44 11.25 3.55
N MET A 175 -29.13 11.13 3.82
CA MET A 175 -28.63 10.63 5.11
C MET A 175 -29.07 11.54 6.27
N LYS A 176 -29.02 12.86 6.10
CA LYS A 176 -29.53 13.82 7.10
C LYS A 176 -31.03 13.64 7.32
N ALA A 177 -31.81 13.46 6.26
CA ALA A 177 -33.26 13.24 6.35
C ALA A 177 -33.58 11.93 7.09
N ILE A 178 -32.85 10.84 6.82
CA ILE A 178 -32.98 9.56 7.54
C ILE A 178 -32.73 9.78 9.04
N LYS A 179 -31.62 10.41 9.40
CA LYS A 179 -31.29 10.70 10.80
C LYS A 179 -32.40 11.51 11.48
N HIS A 180 -32.89 12.55 10.80
CA HIS A 180 -33.98 13.38 11.31
C HIS A 180 -35.25 12.55 11.57
N THR A 181 -35.69 11.73 10.61
CA THR A 181 -36.89 10.88 10.80
C THR A 181 -36.76 9.89 11.95
N LEU A 182 -35.60 9.29 12.15
CA LEU A 182 -35.37 8.35 13.24
C LEU A 182 -35.37 9.06 14.60
N THR A 183 -34.76 10.23 14.68
CA THR A 183 -34.77 11.07 15.88
C THR A 183 -36.18 11.56 16.22
N GLU A 184 -36.93 12.04 15.22
CA GLU A 184 -38.34 12.44 15.36
C GLU A 184 -39.17 11.29 15.93
N ARG A 185 -39.12 10.10 15.31
CA ARG A 185 -39.86 8.91 15.77
C ARG A 185 -39.54 8.53 17.21
N TYR A 186 -38.27 8.58 17.60
CA TYR A 186 -37.87 8.22 18.96
C TYR A 186 -38.47 9.18 19.99
N TYR A 187 -38.42 10.49 19.74
CA TYR A 187 -39.01 11.47 20.65
C TYR A 187 -40.53 11.41 20.65
N THR A 188 -41.18 11.31 19.47
CA THR A 188 -42.64 11.16 19.40
C THR A 188 -43.13 9.91 20.12
N TRP A 189 -42.42 8.78 19.98
CA TRP A 189 -42.72 7.56 20.73
C TRP A 189 -42.57 7.77 22.23
N LYS A 190 -41.47 8.39 22.67
CA LYS A 190 -41.23 8.67 24.09
C LYS A 190 -42.36 9.53 24.69
N ASP A 191 -42.72 10.61 24.01
CA ASP A 191 -43.78 11.53 24.44
C ASP A 191 -45.13 10.81 24.46
N ALA A 192 -45.44 9.99 23.44
CA ALA A 192 -46.66 9.19 23.39
C ALA A 192 -46.74 8.18 24.54
N VAL A 193 -45.62 7.55 24.93
CA VAL A 193 -45.55 6.65 26.10
C VAL A 193 -45.79 7.41 27.40
N GLU A 194 -45.31 8.66 27.52
CA GLU A 194 -45.59 9.50 28.69
C GLU A 194 -47.07 9.86 28.79
N VAL A 195 -47.71 10.24 27.67
CA VAL A 195 -49.16 10.52 27.61
C VAL A 195 -49.99 9.27 27.92
N ALA A 196 -49.60 8.12 27.35
CA ALA A 196 -50.30 6.84 27.54
C ALA A 196 -50.36 6.38 29.00
N LYS A 197 -49.41 6.80 29.86
CA LYS A 197 -49.47 6.50 31.31
C LYS A 197 -50.64 7.17 32.02
N SER A 198 -51.14 8.28 31.48
CA SER A 198 -52.26 9.04 32.04
C SER A 198 -53.60 8.71 31.40
N ASP A 199 -53.60 7.94 30.30
CA ASP A 199 -54.77 7.63 29.50
C ASP A 199 -55.54 6.43 30.08
N PRO A 200 -56.84 6.57 30.43
CA PRO A 200 -57.63 5.45 30.94
C PRO A 200 -57.91 4.34 29.93
N GLU A 201 -57.72 4.57 28.62
CA GLU A 201 -57.92 3.54 27.59
C GLU A 201 -56.70 2.61 27.41
N ILE A 202 -55.56 2.93 28.01
CA ILE A 202 -54.28 2.25 27.77
C ILE A 202 -53.74 1.63 29.06
N ASP A 203 -53.74 0.29 29.11
CA ASP A 203 -53.19 -0.51 30.20
C ASP A 203 -51.80 -1.04 29.82
N LEU A 204 -50.73 -0.30 30.13
CA LEU A 204 -49.35 -0.71 29.80
C LEU A 204 -48.89 -2.01 30.50
N ASN A 205 -49.57 -2.42 31.58
CA ASN A 205 -49.25 -3.63 32.36
C ASN A 205 -50.20 -4.80 32.08
N ALA A 206 -51.00 -4.75 31.01
CA ALA A 206 -51.99 -5.79 30.73
C ALA A 206 -51.32 -7.16 30.46
N GLU A 207 -51.62 -8.16 31.30
CA GLU A 207 -51.11 -9.54 31.15
C GLU A 207 -51.73 -10.27 29.96
N ASP A 208 -52.95 -9.89 29.56
CA ASP A 208 -53.69 -10.47 28.43
C ASP A 208 -53.09 -10.13 27.05
N GLY A 209 -52.00 -9.35 27.02
CA GLY A 209 -51.34 -8.85 25.79
C GLY A 209 -52.12 -7.77 25.04
N LYS A 210 -53.34 -7.45 25.46
CA LYS A 210 -54.17 -6.36 24.92
C LYS A 210 -53.97 -5.09 25.74
N VAL A 211 -53.07 -4.25 25.28
CA VAL A 211 -52.70 -2.98 25.93
C VAL A 211 -53.76 -1.88 25.72
N TYR A 212 -54.47 -1.88 24.60
CA TYR A 212 -55.51 -0.90 24.30
C TYR A 212 -56.91 -1.46 24.59
N LYS A 213 -57.70 -0.77 25.42
CA LYS A 213 -59.07 -1.10 25.80
C LYS A 213 -59.97 0.12 25.59
N PRO A 214 -60.68 0.21 24.45
CA PRO A 214 -61.54 1.35 24.17
C PRO A 214 -62.67 1.42 25.21
N VAL A 215 -62.93 2.62 25.73
CA VAL A 215 -64.00 2.86 26.73
C VAL A 215 -65.38 2.79 26.08
N VAL A 216 -65.46 3.17 24.80
CA VAL A 216 -66.66 3.06 23.97
C VAL A 216 -66.35 2.15 22.80
N TYR A 217 -67.02 1.01 22.71
CA TYR A 217 -67.04 0.24 21.48
C TYR A 217 -68.02 0.94 20.52
N GLU A 218 -67.53 1.43 19.38
CA GLU A 218 -68.41 1.87 18.30
C GLU A 218 -69.25 0.64 17.85
N GLU A 219 -70.58 0.73 17.96
CA GLU A 219 -71.54 -0.27 17.47
C GLU A 219 -71.62 -0.31 15.93
#